data_AF-A0A959KJM0-F1
#
_entry.id   AF-A0A959KJM0-F1
#
_cell.length_a   1.000
_cell.length_b   1.000
_cell.length_c   1.000
_cell.angle_alpha   90.00
_cell.angle_beta   90.00
_cell.angle_gamma   90.00
#
_symmetry.space_group_name_H-M   'P 1'
#
loop_
_entity.id
_entity.type
_entity.pdbx_description
1 polymer ?
#
loop_
_entity_poly.entity_id
_entity_poly.type
_entity_poly.pdbx_seq_one_letter_code
_entity_poly.pdbx_strand_id
1 'polypeptide(L)'
;MIALIDILEQIEVRRTAGPENPEIGQLTFDSRSVGPGDVFVALRGTQSDGHRFIPDAVRQGAAVIVLEDWPNRLEPGRTYVQVPDARRALGLMASSYYGKPSRQLSLVGITGTNGKTTTATL
;
A
#
# COMPACT_ATOMS: atom_id res chain seq x y z
N MET A 1 16.67 -4.07 5.37
CA MET A 1 16.32 -3.29 4.17
C MET A 1 15.28 -4.11 3.42
N ILE A 2 14.11 -3.54 3.13
CA ILE A 2 13.05 -4.25 2.38
C ILE A 2 13.10 -3.73 0.94
N ALA A 3 13.10 -4.62 -0.04
CA ALA A 3 13.02 -4.25 -1.45
C ALA A 3 11.57 -4.25 -1.91
N LEU A 4 11.24 -3.47 -2.95
CA LEU A 4 9.89 -3.41 -3.49
C LEU A 4 9.35 -4.80 -3.88
N ILE A 5 10.19 -5.65 -4.48
CA ILE A 5 9.80 -7.00 -4.90
C ILE A 5 9.29 -7.88 -3.74
N ASP A 6 9.84 -7.70 -2.54
CA ASP A 6 9.50 -8.50 -1.35
C ASP A 6 8.05 -8.27 -0.91
N ILE A 7 7.49 -7.10 -1.22
CA ILE A 7 6.10 -6.74 -0.85
C ILE A 7 5.11 -6.84 -2.01
N LEU A 8 5.59 -7.17 -3.22
CA LEU A 8 4.75 -7.39 -4.40
C LEU A 8 4.46 -8.88 -4.69
N GLU A 9 5.05 -9.82 -3.95
CA GLU A 9 4.98 -11.28 -4.21
C GLU A 9 3.58 -11.84 -4.49
N GLN A 10 2.54 -11.30 -3.85
CA GLN A 10 1.17 -11.83 -3.92
C GLN A 10 0.18 -10.88 -4.61
N ILE A 11 0.72 -9.90 -5.34
CA ILE A 11 -0.06 -8.79 -5.88
C ILE A 11 -0.10 -8.91 -7.39
N GLU A 12 -1.30 -8.85 -7.95
CA GLU A 12 -1.46 -8.72 -9.39
C GLU A 12 -0.99 -7.32 -9.81
N VAL A 13 0.12 -7.28 -10.55
CA VAL A 13 0.66 -6.04 -11.10
C VAL A 13 0.31 -5.98 -12.59
N ARG A 14 -0.45 -4.96 -12.97
CA ARG A 14 -0.85 -4.74 -14.38
C ARG A 14 0.23 -4.06 -15.19
N ARG A 15 0.93 -3.12 -14.56
CA ARG A 15 1.93 -2.28 -15.21
C ARG A 15 2.90 -1.71 -14.18
N THR A 16 4.16 -1.59 -14.57
CA THR A 16 5.17 -0.86 -13.80
C THR A 16 5.88 0.16 -14.69
N ALA A 17 6.44 1.20 -14.07
CA ALA A 17 7.34 2.15 -14.72
C ALA A 17 8.27 2.79 -13.69
N GLY A 18 9.48 3.15 -14.12
CA GLY A 18 10.52 3.70 -13.25
C GLY A 18 11.56 2.65 -12.82
N PRO A 19 12.36 2.93 -11.77
CA PRO A 19 13.33 1.98 -11.23
C PRO A 19 12.66 0.65 -10.84
N GLU A 20 13.25 -0.48 -11.22
CA GLU A 20 12.58 -1.79 -11.14
C GLU A 20 12.43 -2.31 -9.71
N ASN A 21 13.39 -2.03 -8.83
CA ASN A 21 13.39 -2.57 -7.47
C ASN A 21 14.08 -1.63 -6.46
N PRO A 22 13.52 -0.45 -6.17
CA PRO A 22 14.08 0.43 -5.16
C PRO A 22 13.96 -0.19 -3.77
N GLU A 23 14.87 0.20 -2.88
CA GLU A 23 14.68 0.02 -1.44
C GLU A 23 13.52 0.88 -0.99
N ILE A 24 12.69 0.34 -0.11
CA ILE A 24 11.47 1.01 0.34
C ILE A 24 11.55 1.35 1.84
N GLY A 25 11.06 2.54 2.16
CA GLY A 25 10.81 3.00 3.52
C GLY A 25 9.44 2.53 4.02
N GLN A 26 8.70 3.44 4.64
CA GLN A 26 7.38 3.17 5.19
C GLN A 26 6.33 2.91 4.11
N LEU A 27 5.35 2.08 4.44
CA LEU A 27 4.15 1.86 3.64
C LEU A 27 2.99 2.69 4.20
N THR A 28 2.46 3.63 3.42
CA THR A 28 1.37 4.51 3.86
C THR A 28 0.35 4.76 2.75
N PHE A 29 -0.89 5.04 3.14
CA PHE A 29 -1.96 5.53 2.25
C PHE A 29 -2.41 6.97 2.61
N ASP A 30 -1.79 7.58 3.63
CA ASP A 30 -2.00 8.98 3.99
C ASP A 30 -0.84 9.81 3.41
N SER A 31 -1.16 10.64 2.42
CA SER A 31 -0.16 11.46 1.73
C SER A 31 0.57 12.41 2.67
N ARG A 32 -0.03 12.81 3.80
CA ARG A 32 0.58 13.73 4.79
C ARG A 32 1.66 13.08 5.64
N SER A 33 1.74 11.74 5.62
CA SER A 33 2.71 10.95 6.38
C SER A 33 3.83 10.39 5.51
N VAL A 34 3.87 10.77 4.23
CA VAL A 34 4.90 10.30 3.28
C VAL A 34 6.22 11.01 3.56
N GLY A 35 7.31 10.25 3.57
CA GLY A 35 8.67 10.77 3.56
C GLY A 35 9.52 10.25 2.38
N PRO A 36 10.79 10.69 2.31
CA PRO A 36 11.74 10.22 1.32
C PRO A 36 11.94 8.70 1.37
N GLY A 37 11.75 8.02 0.23
CA GLY A 37 11.92 6.57 0.14
C GLY A 37 10.66 5.75 0.41
N ASP A 38 9.56 6.39 0.85
CA ASP A 38 8.35 5.68 1.23
C ASP A 38 7.52 5.21 0.04
N VAL A 39 6.61 4.27 0.34
CA VAL A 39 5.59 3.76 -0.56
C VAL A 39 4.26 4.44 -0.24
N PHE A 40 3.70 5.14 -1.22
CA PHE A 40 2.37 5.71 -1.14
C PHE A 40 1.36 4.86 -1.92
N VAL A 41 0.28 4.43 -1.27
CA VAL A 41 -0.83 3.71 -1.90
C VAL A 41 -2.03 4.63 -2.09
N ALA A 42 -2.37 4.93 -3.34
CA ALA A 42 -3.49 5.77 -3.72
C ALA A 42 -4.82 5.00 -3.60
N LEU A 43 -5.43 5.03 -2.41
CA LEU A 43 -6.72 4.38 -2.17
C LEU A 43 -7.91 5.21 -2.64
N ARG A 44 -8.87 4.60 -3.35
CA ARG A 44 -10.21 5.17 -3.53
C ARG A 44 -11.05 4.98 -2.26
N GLY A 45 -11.35 6.08 -1.58
CA GLY A 45 -12.20 6.13 -0.38
C GLY A 45 -13.64 6.57 -0.71
N THR A 46 -14.51 6.51 0.30
CA THR A 46 -15.91 6.99 0.19
C THR A 46 -16.00 8.52 0.18
N GLN A 47 -15.11 9.19 0.91
CA GLN A 47 -15.09 10.65 1.04
C GLN A 47 -14.06 11.33 0.12
N SER A 48 -12.98 10.63 -0.23
CA SER A 48 -11.90 11.19 -1.05
C SER A 48 -11.22 10.12 -1.89
N ASP A 49 -10.64 10.54 -3.00
CA ASP A 49 -9.87 9.70 -3.91
C ASP A 49 -8.37 9.96 -3.70
N GLY A 50 -7.64 8.94 -3.24
CA GLY A 50 -6.21 8.95 -2.98
C GLY A 50 -5.35 9.34 -4.19
N HIS A 51 -5.83 9.09 -5.41
CA HIS A 51 -5.11 9.45 -6.63
C HIS A 51 -4.90 10.96 -6.74
N ARG A 52 -5.80 11.77 -6.16
CA ARG A 52 -5.69 13.23 -6.13
C ARG A 52 -4.49 13.72 -5.33
N PHE A 53 -3.96 12.89 -4.43
CA PHE A 53 -2.83 13.23 -3.55
C PHE A 53 -1.49 12.66 -4.02
N ILE A 54 -1.44 11.98 -5.18
CA ILE A 54 -0.18 11.53 -5.78
C ILE A 54 0.82 12.69 -5.95
N PRO A 55 0.43 13.90 -6.41
CA PRO A 55 1.36 15.02 -6.51
C PRO A 55 1.97 15.44 -5.17
N ASP A 56 1.21 15.35 -4.07
CA ASP A 56 1.69 15.68 -2.72
C ASP A 56 2.64 14.60 -2.19
N ALA A 57 2.33 13.32 -2.44
CA ALA A 57 3.20 12.20 -2.07
C ALA A 57 4.54 12.25 -2.83
N VAL A 58 4.50 12.56 -4.13
CA VAL A 58 5.71 12.75 -4.94
C VAL A 58 6.56 13.90 -4.38
N ARG A 59 5.93 15.02 -4.04
CA ARG A 59 6.63 16.20 -3.49
C ARG A 59 7.30 15.90 -2.15
N GLN A 60 6.69 15.05 -1.34
CA GLN A 60 7.24 14.61 -0.06
C GLN A 60 8.33 13.53 -0.18
N GLY A 61 8.56 13.01 -1.38
CA GLY A 61 9.69 12.11 -1.65
C GLY A 61 9.33 10.63 -1.71
N ALA A 62 8.05 10.28 -1.91
CA ALA A 62 7.68 8.89 -2.19
C ALA A 62 8.56 8.31 -3.31
N ALA A 63 9.21 7.18 -3.03
CA ALA A 63 9.97 6.44 -4.03
C ALA A 63 9.06 5.56 -4.87
N VAL A 64 7.97 5.05 -4.28
CA VAL A 64 7.03 4.15 -4.94
C VAL A 64 5.60 4.66 -4.79
N ILE A 65 4.83 4.62 -5.87
CA ILE A 65 3.42 5.00 -5.93
C ILE A 65 2.62 3.81 -6.46
N VAL A 66 1.72 3.29 -5.63
CA VAL A 66 0.79 2.22 -5.99
C VAL A 66 -0.58 2.83 -6.31
N LEU A 67 -1.13 2.51 -7.47
CA LEU A 67 -2.34 3.15 -7.99
C LEU A 67 -3.17 2.19 -8.85
N GLU A 68 -4.44 2.54 -9.06
CA GLU A 68 -5.34 1.81 -9.96
C GLU A 68 -5.36 2.46 -11.35
N ASP A 69 -5.45 3.79 -11.38
CA ASP A 69 -5.53 4.56 -12.63
C ASP A 69 -4.18 5.11 -13.06
N TRP A 70 -3.74 4.68 -14.24
CA TRP A 70 -2.44 5.09 -14.76
C TRP A 70 -2.45 6.59 -15.12
N PRO A 71 -1.53 7.40 -14.56
CA PRO A 71 -1.48 8.82 -14.85
C PRO A 71 -0.88 9.08 -16.24
N ASN A 72 -1.30 10.18 -16.87
CA ASN A 72 -0.76 10.60 -18.17
C ASN A 72 0.71 11.03 -18.12
N ARG A 73 1.16 11.49 -16.95
CA ARG A 73 2.52 11.94 -16.70
C ARG A 73 3.08 11.24 -15.47
N LEU A 74 4.30 10.75 -15.59
CA LEU A 74 5.07 10.13 -14.52
C LEU A 74 6.23 11.04 -14.17
N GLU A 75 6.51 11.19 -12.88
CA GLU A 75 7.65 11.96 -12.42
C GLU A 75 8.92 11.09 -12.45
N PRO A 76 10.02 11.54 -13.10
CA PRO A 76 11.22 10.74 -13.26
C PRO A 76 11.82 10.29 -11.93
N GLY A 77 12.41 9.11 -11.86
CA GLY A 77 13.10 8.60 -10.66
C GLY A 77 12.16 8.06 -9.57
N ARG A 78 10.87 7.87 -9.87
CA ARG A 78 9.89 7.21 -8.98
C ARG A 78 9.37 5.97 -9.66
N THR A 79 9.05 4.97 -8.87
CA THR A 79 8.44 3.73 -9.35
C THR A 79 6.93 3.81 -9.23
N TYR A 80 6.23 3.54 -10.31
CA TYR A 80 4.77 3.47 -10.34
C TYR A 80 4.35 2.02 -10.55
N VAL A 81 3.42 1.55 -9.73
CA VAL A 81 2.90 0.17 -9.77
C VAL A 81 1.39 0.24 -9.93
N GLN A 82 0.90 -0.21 -11.08
CA GLN A 82 -0.53 -0.32 -11.35
C GLN A 82 -1.07 -1.65 -10.85
N VAL A 83 -2.10 -1.58 -10.03
CA VAL A 83 -2.79 -2.75 -9.48
C VAL A 83 -4.28 -2.68 -9.83
N PRO A 84 -4.99 -3.82 -9.92
CA PRO A 84 -6.43 -3.83 -10.16
C PRO A 84 -7.24 -3.28 -8.97
N ASP A 85 -6.73 -3.42 -7.75
CA ASP A 85 -7.38 -3.02 -6.50
C ASP A 85 -6.30 -2.60 -5.49
N ALA A 86 -6.21 -1.29 -5.24
CA ALA A 86 -5.22 -0.70 -4.35
C ALA A 86 -5.47 -1.06 -2.87
N ARG A 87 -6.73 -1.27 -2.47
CA ARG A 87 -7.08 -1.64 -1.09
C ARG A 87 -6.67 -3.07 -0.80
N ARG A 88 -6.92 -3.99 -1.74
CA ARG A 88 -6.43 -5.37 -1.65
C ARG A 88 -4.91 -5.42 -1.69
N ALA A 89 -4.28 -4.66 -2.59
CA ALA A 89 -2.82 -4.58 -2.68
C ALA A 89 -2.23 -4.11 -1.34
N LEU A 90 -2.72 -3.01 -0.75
CA LEU A 90 -2.26 -2.50 0.54
C LEU A 90 -2.25 -3.57 1.64
N GLY A 91 -3.32 -4.37 1.76
CA GLY A 91 -3.40 -5.42 2.78
C GLY A 91 -2.34 -6.50 2.60
N LEU A 92 -2.09 -6.92 1.36
CA LEU A 92 -1.07 -7.92 1.02
C LEU A 92 0.36 -7.37 1.15
N MET A 93 0.57 -6.12 0.74
CA MET A 93 1.83 -5.39 0.93
C MET A 93 2.16 -5.28 2.41
N ALA A 94 1.21 -4.81 3.23
CA ALA A 94 1.40 -4.65 4.67
C ALA A 94 1.71 -5.99 5.34
N SER A 95 0.99 -7.05 4.98
CA SER A 95 1.28 -8.40 5.49
C SER A 95 2.73 -8.80 5.19
N SER A 96 3.22 -8.57 3.97
CA SER A 96 4.59 -8.92 3.57
C SER A 96 5.62 -8.00 4.24
N TYR A 97 5.38 -6.70 4.26
CA TYR A 97 6.23 -5.67 4.87
C TYR A 97 6.48 -5.93 6.37
N TYR A 98 5.45 -6.37 7.10
CA TYR A 98 5.55 -6.71 8.53
C TYR A 98 5.90 -8.18 8.80
N GLY A 99 6.38 -8.94 7.81
CA GLY A 99 6.87 -10.32 8.02
C GLY A 99 5.78 -11.38 8.22
N LYS A 100 4.61 -11.19 7.62
CA LYS A 100 3.46 -12.11 7.62
C LYS A 100 3.04 -12.51 9.05
N PRO A 101 2.70 -11.55 9.93
CA PRO A 101 2.51 -11.78 11.37
C PRO A 101 1.35 -12.75 11.69
N SER A 102 0.33 -12.80 10.84
CA SER A 102 -0.78 -13.74 10.97
C SER A 102 -0.38 -15.21 10.85
N ARG A 103 0.80 -15.53 10.29
CA ARG A 103 1.35 -16.89 10.23
C ARG A 103 2.08 -17.28 11.53
N GLN A 104 2.36 -16.31 12.39
CA GLN A 104 3.11 -16.50 13.63
C GLN A 104 2.18 -16.56 14.86
N LEU A 105 0.87 -16.36 14.66
CA LEU A 105 -0.13 -16.25 15.72
C LEU A 105 -1.38 -17.06 15.36
N SER A 106 -2.03 -17.66 16.36
CA SER A 106 -3.37 -18.21 16.19
C SER A 106 -4.40 -17.06 16.14
N LEU A 107 -4.85 -16.72 14.93
CA LEU A 107 -5.81 -15.63 14.70
C LEU A 107 -7.25 -16.14 14.65
N VAL A 108 -8.13 -15.58 15.48
CA VAL A 108 -9.58 -15.84 15.47
C VAL A 108 -10.32 -14.58 15.00
N GLY A 109 -11.15 -14.70 13.96
CA GLY A 109 -11.99 -13.62 13.46
C GLY A 109 -13.43 -13.74 13.93
N ILE A 110 -13.92 -12.76 14.70
CA ILE A 110 -15.31 -12.70 15.17
C ILE A 110 -16.08 -11.63 14.39
N THR A 111 -17.18 -12.02 13.75
CA THR A 111 -18.06 -11.13 12.99
C THR A 111 -19.51 -11.26 13.45
N GLY A 112 -20.35 -10.26 13.18
CA GLY A 112 -21.76 -10.23 13.58
C GLY A 112 -22.24 -8.82 13.94
N THR A 113 -23.53 -8.54 13.85
CA THR A 113 -24.09 -7.20 14.16
C THR A 113 -23.86 -6.83 15.63
N ASN A 114 -24.10 -7.79 16.54
CA ASN A 114 -23.95 -7.62 17.99
C ASN A 114 -22.98 -8.68 18.57
N GLY A 115 -22.46 -8.45 19.77
CA GLY A 115 -21.67 -9.43 20.53
C GLY A 115 -20.17 -9.54 20.20
N LYS A 116 -19.70 -8.97 19.07
CA LYS A 116 -18.28 -9.03 18.64
C LYS A 116 -17.28 -8.69 19.75
N THR A 117 -17.45 -7.53 20.39
CA THR A 117 -16.53 -7.04 21.42
C THR A 117 -16.56 -7.92 22.67
N THR A 118 -17.76 -8.36 23.08
CA THR A 118 -17.93 -9.24 24.25
C THR A 118 -17.25 -10.59 24.02
N THR A 119 -17.51 -11.24 22.89
CA THR A 119 -16.92 -12.55 22.55
C THR A 119 -15.42 -12.47 22.30
N ALA A 120 -14.89 -11.33 21.84
CA ALA A 120 -13.44 -11.18 21.62
C ALA A 120 -12.65 -10.93 22.92
N THR A 121 -13.32 -10.52 24.01
CA THR A 121 -12.66 -10.10 25.26
C THR A 121 -12.75 -11.15 26.38
N LEU A 122 -13.81 -11.97 26.39
CA LEU A 122 -14.09 -12.99 27.40
C LEU A 122 -13.61 -14.37 26.93
#